data_AF-A0A965VFH2-F1
#
_entry.id   AF-A0A965VFH2-F1
#
_cell.length_a   1.000
_cell.length_b   1.000
_cell.length_c   1.000
_cell.angle_alpha   90.00
_cell.angle_beta   90.00
_cell.angle_gamma   90.00
#
_symmetry.space_group_name_H-M   'P 1'
#
loop_
_entity.id
_entity.type
_entity.pdbx_description
1 polymer ?
#
loop_
_entity_poly.entity_id
_entity_poly.type
_entity_poly.pdbx_seq_one_letter_code
_entity_poly.pdbx_strand_id
1 'polypeptide(L)' 'MNSADYIALEHKYGAHNYHPLPVVLSTGKGAQVWDVDGKCYFDFLSAYSAVNQGHMHPRII' A
#
# COMPACT_ATOMS: atom_id res chain seq x y z
N MET A 1 14.32 -0.44 7.27
CA MET A 1 14.18 -0.73 5.84
C MET A 1 13.30 0.34 5.24
N ASN A 2 13.70 0.90 4.10
CA ASN A 2 12.94 1.90 3.34
C ASN A 2 12.19 1.25 2.17
N SER A 3 11.45 2.03 1.38
CA SER A 3 10.71 1.51 0.22
C SER A 3 11.58 0.73 -0.78
N ALA A 4 12.82 1.19 -1.04
CA ALA A 4 13.72 0.53 -1.99
C ALA A 4 14.18 -0.85 -1.51
N ASP A 5 14.40 -1.02 -0.20
CA ASP A 5 14.77 -2.32 0.39
C ASP A 5 13.68 -3.38 0.14
N TYR A 6 12.40 -3.01 0.33
CA TYR A 6 11.27 -3.92 0.11
C TYR A 6 11.02 -4.20 -1.38
N ILE A 7 11.17 -3.21 -2.25
CA ILE A 7 11.08 -3.42 -3.71
C ILE A 7 12.17 -4.39 -4.19
N ALA A 8 13.41 -4.24 -3.69
CA ALA A 8 14.49 -5.16 -4.01
C ALA A 8 14.22 -6.59 -3.50
N LEU A 9 13.57 -6.72 -2.34
CA LEU A 9 13.17 -8.01 -1.79
C LEU A 9 12.10 -8.69 -2.66
N GLU A 10 11.05 -7.96 -3.04
CA GLU A 10 10.01 -8.46 -3.95
C GLU A 10 10.62 -8.82 -5.30
N HIS A 11 11.47 -7.97 -5.88
CA HIS A 11 12.14 -8.25 -7.15
C HIS A 11 13.03 -9.50 -7.10
N LYS A 12 13.65 -9.79 -5.95
CA LYS A 12 14.52 -10.98 -5.82
C LYS A 12 13.74 -12.29 -5.71
N TYR A 13 12.58 -12.26 -5.04
CA TYR A 13 11.88 -13.49 -4.64
C TYR A 13 10.49 -13.67 -5.26
N GLY A 14 9.90 -12.62 -5.82
CA GLY A 14 8.58 -12.61 -6.44
C GLY A 14 8.63 -12.75 -7.97
N ALA A 15 7.52 -13.21 -8.56
CA ALA A 15 7.37 -13.23 -10.02
C ALA A 15 7.12 -11.82 -10.57
N HIS A 16 7.68 -11.53 -11.75
CA HIS A 16 7.57 -10.20 -12.39
C HIS A 16 6.36 -10.07 -13.33
N ASN A 17 5.15 -10.31 -12.82
CA ASN A 17 3.91 -10.24 -13.59
C ASN A 17 3.10 -8.94 -13.37
N TYR A 18 3.58 -8.05 -12.50
CA TYR A 18 3.02 -6.72 -12.25
C TYR A 18 4.07 -5.62 -12.47
N HIS A 19 3.59 -4.39 -12.65
CA HIS A 19 4.41 -3.18 -12.71
C HIS A 19 3.89 -2.14 -11.71
N PRO A 20 4.16 -2.33 -10.40
CA PRO A 20 3.62 -1.46 -9.35
C PRO A 20 4.27 -0.08 -9.36
N LEU A 21 3.56 0.92 -8.82
CA LEU A 21 4.15 2.22 -8.50
C LEU A 21 5.25 2.02 -7.43
N PRO A 22 6.33 2.82 -7.45
CA PRO A 22 7.45 2.68 -6.51
C PRO A 22 7.10 3.25 -5.12
N VAL A 23 6.11 2.67 -4.46
CA VAL A 23 5.64 3.02 -3.12
C VAL A 23 5.33 1.73 -2.36
N VAL A 24 5.77 1.65 -1.10
CA VAL A 24 5.54 0.47 -0.26
C VAL A 24 4.71 0.89 0.94
N LEU A 25 3.43 0.54 0.94
CA LEU A 25 2.47 0.91 1.98
C LEU A 25 2.65 0.05 3.24
N SER A 26 2.60 0.67 4.41
CA SER A 26 2.75 0.02 5.72
C SER A 26 1.44 -0.02 6.53
N THR A 27 0.58 0.98 6.39
CA THR A 27 -0.72 1.04 7.08
C THR A 27 -1.72 1.91 6.32
N GLY A 28 -3.01 1.74 6.60
CA GLY A 28 -4.11 2.51 6.01
C GLY A 28 -5.26 2.72 6.98
N LYS A 29 -5.94 3.87 6.89
CA LYS A 29 -7.11 4.22 7.69
C LYS A 29 -8.02 5.18 6.91
N GLY A 30 -9.27 4.79 6.71
CA GLY A 30 -10.21 5.57 5.91
C GLY A 30 -9.68 5.75 4.49
N ALA A 31 -9.56 6.99 4.03
CA ALA A 31 -9.03 7.34 2.70
C ALA A 31 -7.51 7.57 2.67
N GLN A 32 -6.80 7.39 3.79
CA GLN A 32 -5.36 7.66 3.89
C GLN A 32 -4.55 6.37 4.04
N VAL A 33 -3.35 6.39 3.46
CA VAL A 33 -2.34 5.34 3.60
C VAL A 33 -0.98 5.95 3.90
N TRP A 34 -0.14 5.20 4.62
CA TRP A 34 1.21 5.60 4.96
C TRP A 34 2.20 4.60 4.37
N ASP A 35 3.29 5.07 3.79
CA ASP A 35 4.38 4.20 3.36
C ASP A 35 5.29 3.78 4.54
N VAL A 36 6.26 2.91 4.25
CA VAL A 36 7.26 2.45 5.24
C VAL A 36 8.23 3.56 5.68
N ASP A 37 8.29 4.67 4.93
CA ASP A 37 9.11 5.84 5.22
C ASP A 37 8.33 6.91 6.01
N GLY A 38 7.06 6.64 6.34
CA GLY A 38 6.20 7.47 7.16
C GLY A 38 5.44 8.57 6.41
N LYS A 39 5.55 8.64 5.08
CA LYS A 39 4.82 9.63 4.28
C LYS A 39 3.37 9.21 4.10
N CYS A 40 2.47 10.18 4.27
CA CYS A 40 1.02 9.99 4.14
C CYS A 40 0.53 10.39 2.76
N TYR A 41 -0.43 9.63 2.23
CA TYR A 41 -1.06 9.82 0.94
C TYR A 41 -2.57 9.66 1.05
N PHE A 42 -3.31 10.29 0.15
CA PHE A 42 -4.70 9.92 -0.12
C PHE A 42 -4.74 8.79 -1.14
N ASP A 43 -5.49 7.73 -0.83
CA ASP A 43 -5.72 6.62 -1.75
C ASP A 43 -6.90 6.93 -2.68
N PHE A 44 -6.57 7.31 -3.91
CA PHE A 44 -7.53 7.60 -4.99
C PHE A 44 -7.85 6.37 -5.86
N LEU A 45 -7.25 5.20 -5.58
CA LEU A 45 -7.56 3.95 -6.26
C LEU A 45 -8.57 3.11 -5.46
N SER A 46 -8.49 3.16 -4.13
CA SER A 46 -9.32 2.40 -3.20
C SER A 46 -9.34 0.91 -3.53
N ALA A 47 -8.16 0.36 -3.88
CA ALA A 47 -7.97 -1.02 -4.34
C ALA A 47 -9.03 -1.46 -5.37
N TYR A 48 -9.27 -0.62 -6.39
CA TYR A 48 -10.31 -0.83 -7.40
C TYR A 48 -11.72 -0.97 -6.79
N SER A 49 -12.08 -0.02 -5.92
CA SER A 49 -13.33 0.02 -5.14
C SER A 49 -13.50 -1.07 -4.06
N ALA A 50 -12.52 -1.95 -3.85
CA ALA A 50 -12.62 -2.98 -2.82
C ALA A 50 -12.69 -2.42 -1.39
N VAL A 51 -12.16 -1.22 -1.17
CA VAL A 51 -12.17 -0.53 0.14
C VAL A 51 -13.00 0.76 0.11
N ASN A 52 -14.16 0.74 -0.54
CA ASN A 52 -15.09 1.88 -0.57
C ASN A 52 -15.49 2.40 0.82
N GLN A 53 -15.52 1.52 1.82
CA GLN A 53 -15.84 1.86 3.21
C GLN A 53 -14.65 2.51 3.94
N GLY A 54 -13.47 2.53 3.32
CA GLY A 54 -12.21 2.99 3.88
C GLY A 54 -11.36 1.84 4.44
N HIS A 55 -10.04 2.01 4.35
CA HIS A 55 -9.07 1.10 4.96
C HIS A 55 -9.33 0.96 6.47
N MET A 56 -9.24 -0.29 6.99
CA MET A 56 -9.38 -0.59 8.42
C MET A 56 -10.67 -0.05 9.07
N HIS A 57 -11.79 -0.15 8.38
CA HIS A 57 -13.07 0.36 8.89
C HIS A 57 -13.51 -0.40 10.18
N PRO A 58 -13.66 0.28 11.34
CA PRO A 58 -13.74 -0.35 12.68
C PRO A 58 -15.00 -1.17 12.97
N ARG A 59 -15.96 -1.18 12.04
CA ARG A 59 -17.16 -2.03 12.13
C ARG A 59 -17.10 -3.26 11.24
N ILE A 60 -16.09 -3.33 10.36
CA ILE A 60 -15.89 -4.44 9.40
C ILE A 60 -14.80 -5.37 9.94
N ILE A 61 -13.70 -4.78 10.41
CA ILE A 61 -12.74 -5.46 11.30
C ILE A 61 -13.33 -5.60 12.70
#